data_AF-A0A7V8SZV5-F1
#
_entry.id   AF-A0A7V8SZV5-F1
#
_cell.length_a   1.000
_cell.length_b   1.000
_cell.length_c   1.000
_cell.angle_alpha   90.00
_cell.angle_beta   90.00
_cell.angle_gamma   90.00
#
_symmetry.space_group_name_H-M   'P 1'
#
loop_
_entity.id
_entity.type
_entity.pdbx_description
1 polymer ?
#
loop_
_entity_poly.entity_id
_entity_poly.type
_entity_poly.pdbx_seq_one_letter_code
_entity_poly.pdbx_strand_id
1 'polypeptide(L)'
;MKAWHAALAALSLFSPQASTAADDLRSAARELARKTSAWSRGPVAAAYRNLSSLPDSEITAVRREFEAALAGSAEAATGAEVRITLSENTSEFLLVEEIRKGDEAQVWMASWKRSQRTLASVSGITLDKKLVWEQDEPILDVAFAGDRMLVLAPSQITVHNGRTERAVLKWGPFAPGRPWPRDLRGRLRVNGDRVQAFLPWLVCNGSATPALVLQCAPSEAPWVLESGNHAILLANFAADRNYFDGRVVAQNGSSRSVAPFYSAVAVDEPGGTTWLLA
;
A
#
# COMPACT_ATOMS: atom_id res chain seq x y z
N MET A 1 -39.33 -36.01 -2.61
CA MET A 1 -39.58 -34.82 -1.76
C MET A 1 -38.84 -34.78 -0.42
N LYS A 2 -38.03 -35.78 -0.02
CA LYS A 2 -37.30 -35.77 1.28
C LYS A 2 -35.83 -35.28 1.20
N ALA A 3 -35.21 -35.24 0.01
CA ALA A 3 -33.81 -34.84 -0.15
C ALA A 3 -33.58 -33.32 -0.19
N TRP A 4 -34.63 -32.51 -0.44
CA TRP A 4 -34.50 -31.05 -0.55
C TRP A 4 -34.34 -30.38 0.83
N HIS A 5 -34.96 -30.93 1.88
CA HIS A 5 -34.86 -30.35 3.23
C HIS A 5 -33.48 -30.54 3.87
N ALA A 6 -32.70 -31.55 3.46
CA ALA A 6 -31.34 -31.76 3.96
C ALA A 6 -30.34 -30.76 3.36
N ALA A 7 -30.52 -30.40 2.08
CA ALA A 7 -29.65 -29.42 1.41
C ALA A 7 -29.82 -28.00 1.98
N LEU A 8 -31.06 -27.63 2.36
CA LEU A 8 -31.35 -26.32 2.96
C LEU A 8 -30.80 -26.16 4.40
N ALA A 9 -30.66 -27.25 5.16
CA ALA A 9 -30.06 -27.19 6.50
C ALA A 9 -28.53 -27.06 6.47
N ALA A 10 -27.87 -27.60 5.44
CA ALA A 10 -26.40 -27.54 5.30
C ALA A 10 -25.89 -26.18 4.80
N LEU A 11 -26.72 -25.40 4.10
CA LEU A 11 -26.37 -24.07 3.59
C LEU A 11 -26.37 -22.96 4.67
N SER A 12 -26.98 -23.21 5.84
CA SER A 12 -26.99 -22.27 6.96
C SER A 12 -25.67 -22.19 7.72
N LEU A 13 -24.80 -23.22 7.59
CA LEU A 13 -23.54 -23.34 8.32
C LEU A 13 -22.37 -22.57 7.67
N PHE A 14 -22.57 -21.99 6.48
CA PHE A 14 -21.57 -21.20 5.75
C PHE A 14 -21.94 -19.71 5.65
N SER A 15 -22.80 -19.22 6.55
CA SER A 15 -22.97 -17.77 6.69
C SER A 15 -21.73 -17.23 7.39
N PRO A 16 -20.94 -16.31 6.78
CA PRO A 16 -19.90 -15.61 7.51
C PRO A 16 -20.57 -14.94 8.71
N GLN A 17 -20.04 -15.18 9.92
CA GLN A 17 -20.47 -14.44 11.10
C GLN A 17 -20.22 -12.97 10.80
N ALA A 18 -21.29 -12.23 10.49
CA ALA A 18 -21.23 -10.79 10.45
C ALA A 18 -20.71 -10.36 11.82
N SER A 19 -19.52 -9.76 11.85
CA SER A 19 -18.96 -9.17 13.07
C SER A 19 -19.94 -8.07 13.50
N THR A 20 -20.83 -8.39 14.44
CA THR A 20 -21.71 -7.41 15.02
C THR A 20 -20.84 -6.41 15.75
N ALA A 21 -20.93 -5.13 15.38
CA ALA A 21 -20.29 -4.07 16.15
C ALA A 21 -20.69 -4.22 17.63
N ALA A 22 -19.72 -4.09 18.52
CA ALA A 22 -19.98 -4.04 19.94
C ALA A 22 -20.90 -2.84 20.25
N ASP A 23 -21.74 -2.99 21.27
CA ASP A 23 -22.65 -1.92 21.68
C ASP A 23 -21.87 -0.72 22.27
N ASP A 24 -20.72 -0.98 22.89
CA ASP A 24 -19.85 0.02 23.52
C ASP A 24 -18.38 -0.43 23.60
N LEU A 25 -17.53 0.49 24.04
CA LEU A 25 -16.09 0.28 24.24
C LEU A 25 -15.80 -0.93 25.16
N ARG A 26 -16.59 -1.10 26.22
CA ARG A 26 -16.37 -2.18 27.20
C ARG A 26 -16.65 -3.54 26.59
N SER A 27 -17.69 -3.62 25.76
CA SER A 27 -18.08 -4.84 25.06
C SER A 27 -17.07 -5.18 23.97
N ALA A 28 -16.50 -4.19 23.28
CA ALA A 28 -15.40 -4.38 22.34
C ALA A 28 -14.14 -4.93 23.04
N ALA A 29 -13.76 -4.37 24.19
CA ALA A 29 -12.62 -4.85 24.98
C ALA A 29 -12.80 -6.31 25.45
N ARG A 30 -14.00 -6.66 25.93
CA ARG A 30 -14.35 -8.04 26.34
C ARG A 30 -14.42 -9.02 25.16
N GLU A 31 -14.78 -8.55 23.98
CA GLU A 31 -14.73 -9.37 22.76
C GLU A 31 -13.30 -9.71 22.38
N LEU A 32 -12.39 -8.74 22.39
CA LEU A 32 -10.97 -8.96 22.16
C LEU A 32 -10.38 -9.94 23.17
N ALA A 33 -10.61 -9.74 24.47
CA ALA A 33 -10.12 -10.67 25.50
C ALA A 33 -10.61 -12.11 25.31
N ARG A 34 -11.84 -12.30 24.81
CA ARG A 34 -12.36 -13.64 24.45
C ARG A 34 -11.63 -14.26 23.28
N LYS A 35 -11.29 -13.47 22.26
CA LYS A 35 -10.48 -13.92 21.11
C LYS A 35 -9.05 -14.25 21.56
N THR A 36 -8.44 -13.41 22.40
CA THR A 36 -7.12 -13.65 23.01
C THR A 36 -7.07 -14.95 23.79
N SER A 37 -8.00 -15.17 24.71
CA SER A 37 -8.06 -16.37 25.56
C SER A 37 -8.35 -17.66 24.79
N ALA A 38 -9.11 -17.56 23.69
CA ALA A 38 -9.31 -18.70 22.78
C ALA A 38 -8.01 -19.08 22.05
N TRP A 39 -7.13 -18.12 21.79
CA TRP A 39 -5.88 -18.33 21.05
C TRP A 39 -4.67 -18.63 21.96
N SER A 40 -4.58 -17.99 23.13
CA SER A 40 -3.53 -18.20 24.12
C SER A 40 -4.12 -18.43 25.50
N ARG A 41 -3.73 -19.55 26.12
CA ARG A 41 -4.09 -19.92 27.50
C ARG A 41 -3.02 -19.58 28.54
N GLY A 42 -1.96 -18.88 28.11
CA GLY A 42 -0.84 -18.48 28.94
C GLY A 42 -0.92 -17.02 29.43
N PRO A 43 0.08 -16.55 30.18
CA PRO A 43 0.19 -15.15 30.59
C PRO A 43 0.17 -14.21 29.37
N VAL A 44 -0.54 -13.09 29.46
CA VAL A 44 -0.62 -12.09 28.38
C VAL A 44 0.02 -10.79 28.86
N ALA A 45 1.02 -10.30 28.12
CA ALA A 45 1.61 -8.99 28.33
C ALA A 45 1.03 -8.01 27.30
N ALA A 46 0.23 -7.04 27.76
CA ALA A 46 -0.48 -6.11 26.88
C ALA A 46 0.09 -4.68 26.93
N ALA A 47 0.39 -4.11 25.77
CA ALA A 47 0.73 -2.70 25.58
C ALA A 47 -0.45 -1.95 24.93
N TYR A 48 -0.66 -0.69 25.32
CA TYR A 48 -1.83 0.10 24.92
C TYR A 48 -1.43 1.41 24.26
N ARG A 49 -2.13 1.78 23.18
CA ARG A 49 -1.92 3.05 22.48
C ARG A 49 -3.24 3.68 22.07
N ASN A 50 -3.38 4.98 22.28
CA ASN A 50 -4.52 5.76 21.80
C ASN A 50 -4.11 6.57 20.56
N LEU A 51 -4.79 6.34 19.44
CA LEU A 51 -4.71 7.09 18.19
C LEU A 51 -6.07 7.72 17.82
N SER A 52 -7.07 7.56 18.68
CA SER A 52 -8.40 8.12 18.48
C SER A 52 -8.48 9.54 19.06
N SER A 53 -9.62 10.17 18.82
CA SER A 53 -10.00 11.43 19.44
C SER A 53 -10.54 11.30 20.86
N LEU A 54 -10.72 10.07 21.36
CA LEU A 54 -11.20 9.84 22.72
C LEU A 54 -10.15 10.23 23.75
N PRO A 55 -10.54 10.72 24.93
CA PRO A 55 -9.61 11.00 26.02
C PRO A 55 -8.86 9.74 26.47
N ASP A 56 -7.65 9.90 27.02
CA ASP A 56 -6.85 8.78 27.52
C ASP A 56 -7.49 8.01 28.70
N SER A 57 -8.53 8.57 29.32
CA SER A 57 -9.38 7.83 30.26
C SER A 57 -10.07 6.64 29.60
N GLU A 58 -10.40 6.73 28.31
CA GLU A 58 -11.04 5.64 27.56
C GLU A 58 -10.07 4.48 27.31
N ILE A 59 -8.82 4.74 26.89
CA ILE A 59 -7.83 3.66 26.75
C ILE A 59 -7.49 3.01 28.10
N THR A 60 -7.57 3.77 29.20
CA THR A 60 -7.44 3.23 30.56
C THR A 60 -8.63 2.33 30.93
N ALA A 61 -9.85 2.68 30.49
CA ALA A 61 -11.02 1.82 30.65
C ALA A 61 -10.88 0.52 29.84
N VAL A 62 -10.41 0.60 28.58
CA VAL A 62 -10.12 -0.58 27.75
C VAL A 62 -9.18 -1.54 28.47
N ARG A 63 -8.06 -1.03 29.00
CA ARG A 63 -7.09 -1.83 29.77
C ARG A 63 -7.77 -2.61 30.87
N ARG A 64 -8.54 -1.93 31.72
CA ARG A 64 -9.23 -2.54 32.86
C ARG A 64 -10.21 -3.63 32.42
N GLU A 65 -11.04 -3.37 31.41
CA GLU A 65 -12.04 -4.35 30.95
C GLU A 65 -11.40 -5.57 30.27
N PHE A 66 -10.34 -5.36 29.49
CA PHE A 66 -9.59 -6.43 28.83
C PHE A 66 -8.88 -7.33 29.86
N GLU A 67 -8.13 -6.74 30.79
CA GLU A 67 -7.42 -7.48 31.84
C GLU A 67 -8.38 -8.22 32.78
N ALA A 68 -9.50 -7.59 33.16
CA ALA A 68 -10.53 -8.25 33.98
C ALA A 68 -11.16 -9.45 33.27
N ALA A 69 -11.35 -9.37 31.95
CA ALA A 69 -11.87 -10.49 31.16
C ALA A 69 -10.85 -11.63 30.97
N LEU A 70 -9.55 -11.35 31.07
CA LEU A 70 -8.47 -12.35 31.02
C LEU A 70 -8.15 -13.00 32.37
N ALA A 71 -8.54 -12.39 33.49
CA ALA A 71 -8.17 -12.83 34.84
C ALA A 71 -8.62 -14.26 35.22
N GLY A 72 -9.41 -14.94 34.38
CA GLY A 72 -9.82 -16.34 34.56
C GLY A 72 -9.13 -17.37 33.66
N SER A 73 -8.19 -16.98 32.78
CA SER A 73 -7.66 -17.85 31.72
C SER A 73 -6.18 -18.26 31.84
N ALA A 74 -5.55 -18.06 33.01
CA ALA A 74 -4.13 -18.32 33.18
C ALA A 74 -3.85 -19.78 33.58
N GLU A 75 -3.47 -20.62 32.62
CA GLU A 75 -2.71 -21.84 32.87
C GLU A 75 -1.22 -21.62 32.52
N ALA A 76 -0.34 -22.45 33.10
CA ALA A 76 1.10 -22.36 32.91
C ALA A 76 1.50 -22.73 31.46
N ALA A 77 1.43 -21.75 30.55
CA ALA A 77 1.87 -21.84 29.17
C ALA A 77 2.80 -20.67 28.81
N THR A 78 3.43 -20.73 27.63
CA THR A 78 4.23 -19.65 27.07
C THR A 78 3.41 -18.36 26.93
N GLY A 79 3.98 -17.24 27.38
CA GLY A 79 3.29 -15.96 27.37
C GLY A 79 3.09 -15.41 25.94
N ALA A 80 2.00 -14.69 25.72
CA ALA A 80 1.74 -13.97 24.48
C ALA A 80 1.92 -12.46 24.69
N GLU A 81 2.47 -11.78 23.68
CA GLU A 81 2.57 -10.32 23.65
C GLU A 81 1.41 -9.75 22.86
N VAL A 82 0.73 -8.77 23.43
CA VAL A 82 -0.44 -8.13 22.83
C VAL A 82 -0.21 -6.63 22.73
N ARG A 83 -0.55 -6.05 21.57
CA ARG A 83 -0.63 -4.59 21.39
C ARG A 83 -2.04 -4.20 21.04
N ILE A 84 -2.70 -3.44 21.92
CA ILE A 84 -4.05 -2.91 21.73
C ILE A 84 -3.96 -1.44 21.35
N THR A 85 -4.55 -1.11 20.20
CA THR A 85 -4.61 0.25 19.67
C THR A 85 -6.05 0.70 19.57
N LEU A 86 -6.40 1.77 20.29
CA LEU A 86 -7.66 2.48 20.12
C LEU A 86 -7.50 3.46 18.96
N SER A 87 -8.29 3.25 17.92
CA SER A 87 -8.31 4.03 16.69
C SER A 87 -9.75 4.42 16.34
N GLU A 88 -9.92 5.16 15.25
CA GLU A 88 -11.23 5.60 14.80
C GLU A 88 -11.27 5.81 13.29
N ASN A 89 -12.46 5.66 12.71
CA ASN A 89 -12.78 6.10 11.35
C ASN A 89 -13.97 7.06 11.40
N THR A 90 -14.45 7.55 10.26
CA THR A 90 -15.54 8.56 10.20
C THR A 90 -16.87 8.12 10.82
N SER A 91 -17.08 6.83 11.05
CA SER A 91 -18.36 6.25 11.49
C SER A 91 -18.26 5.49 12.82
N GLU A 92 -17.08 4.97 13.17
CA GLU A 92 -16.87 4.00 14.24
C GLU A 92 -15.58 4.28 15.01
N PHE A 93 -15.54 3.85 16.26
CA PHE A 93 -14.30 3.63 17.00
C PHE A 93 -13.87 2.18 16.81
N LEU A 94 -12.55 1.93 16.83
CA LEU A 94 -11.95 0.64 16.54
C LEU A 94 -10.91 0.30 17.60
N LEU A 95 -11.02 -0.88 18.21
CA LEU A 95 -9.92 -1.51 18.92
C LEU A 95 -9.26 -2.54 18.02
N VAL A 96 -7.96 -2.35 17.78
CA VAL A 96 -7.12 -3.27 17.03
C VAL A 96 -6.19 -3.96 18.01
N GLU A 97 -6.30 -5.27 18.11
CA GLU A 97 -5.39 -6.13 18.86
C GLU A 97 -4.44 -6.81 17.89
N GLU A 98 -3.14 -6.68 18.15
CA GLU A 98 -2.10 -7.47 17.48
C GLU A 98 -1.45 -8.37 18.53
N ILE A 99 -1.64 -9.67 18.41
CA ILE A 99 -1.09 -10.67 19.31
C ILE A 99 0.05 -11.44 18.65
N ARG A 100 1.11 -11.74 19.41
CA ARG A 100 2.26 -12.53 18.98
C ARG A 100 2.57 -13.64 19.98
N LYS A 101 2.91 -14.82 19.46
CA LYS A 101 3.41 -15.97 20.23
C LYS A 101 4.48 -16.68 19.41
N GLY A 102 5.74 -16.42 19.73
CA GLY A 102 6.86 -16.84 18.89
C GLY A 102 6.79 -16.17 17.51
N ASP A 103 6.78 -16.98 16.45
CA ASP A 103 6.72 -16.51 15.06
C ASP A 103 5.28 -16.34 14.53
N GLU A 104 4.28 -16.78 15.29
CA GLU A 104 2.87 -16.62 14.93
C GLU A 104 2.34 -15.26 15.38
N ALA A 105 1.65 -14.56 14.47
CA ALA A 105 0.98 -13.30 14.75
C ALA A 105 -0.46 -13.32 14.23
N GLN A 106 -1.37 -12.74 14.99
CA GLN A 106 -2.78 -12.61 14.63
C GLN A 106 -3.26 -11.20 14.93
N VAL A 107 -4.17 -10.70 14.10
CA VAL A 107 -4.83 -9.41 14.30
C VAL A 107 -6.32 -9.63 14.51
N TRP A 108 -6.88 -9.00 15.54
CA TRP A 108 -8.32 -8.91 15.74
C TRP A 108 -8.76 -7.47 15.84
N MET A 109 -10.00 -7.24 15.41
CA MET A 109 -10.64 -5.95 15.46
C MET A 109 -12.00 -6.09 16.14
N ALA A 110 -12.34 -5.10 16.95
CA ALA A 110 -13.67 -4.90 17.50
C ALA A 110 -14.03 -3.42 17.35
N SER A 111 -15.22 -3.12 16.84
CA SER A 111 -15.67 -1.75 16.60
C SER A 111 -17.00 -1.44 17.27
N TRP A 112 -17.26 -0.16 17.54
CA TRP A 112 -18.57 0.34 18.00
C TRP A 112 -18.86 1.71 17.38
N LYS A 113 -20.15 2.05 17.28
CA LYS A 113 -20.59 3.27 16.61
C LYS A 113 -20.27 4.53 17.42
N ARG A 114 -19.95 5.63 16.73
CA ARG A 114 -19.83 6.96 17.36
C ARG A 114 -21.21 7.49 17.77
N SER A 115 -21.33 7.94 19.03
CA SER A 115 -22.55 8.58 19.55
C SER A 115 -22.75 10.00 19.02
N GLN A 116 -21.67 10.70 18.63
CA GLN A 116 -21.71 12.00 17.95
C GLN A 116 -20.59 12.09 16.92
N ARG A 117 -20.89 12.66 15.74
CA ARG A 117 -19.91 12.98 14.70
C ARG A 117 -19.14 14.24 15.11
N THR A 118 -18.26 14.11 16.09
CA THR A 118 -17.28 15.14 16.39
C THR A 118 -16.14 15.00 15.38
N LEU A 119 -15.99 15.98 14.50
CA LEU A 119 -14.81 16.16 13.64
C LEU A 119 -13.63 16.58 14.54
N ALA A 120 -13.16 15.66 15.37
CA ALA A 120 -11.89 15.87 16.05
C ALA A 120 -10.79 15.79 15.00
N SER A 121 -9.96 16.83 14.92
CA SER A 121 -8.77 16.82 14.08
C SER A 121 -7.80 15.79 14.65
N VAL A 122 -7.78 14.59 14.07
CA VAL A 122 -6.66 13.67 14.28
C VAL A 122 -5.44 14.37 13.70
N SER A 123 -4.37 14.51 14.49
CA SER A 123 -3.04 14.84 13.97
C SER A 123 -2.59 13.69 13.07
N GLY A 124 -3.02 13.75 11.80
CA GLY A 124 -2.81 12.73 10.79
C GLY A 124 -2.35 13.37 9.49
N ILE A 125 -1.74 12.56 8.64
CA ILE A 125 -1.39 12.99 7.28
C ILE A 125 -2.69 13.34 6.55
N THR A 126 -2.83 14.60 6.17
CA THR A 126 -3.97 15.05 5.37
C THR A 126 -3.56 14.97 3.89
N LEU A 127 -4.27 14.16 3.11
CA LEU A 127 -4.05 14.08 1.67
C LEU A 127 -4.91 15.13 0.98
N ASP A 128 -4.29 16.21 0.49
CA ASP A 128 -4.95 17.14 -0.43
C ASP A 128 -4.82 16.61 -1.87
N LYS A 129 -5.95 16.53 -2.58
CA LYS A 129 -6.00 16.08 -3.98
C LYS A 129 -6.36 17.25 -4.87
N LYS A 130 -5.37 17.75 -5.59
CA LYS A 130 -5.56 18.77 -6.64
C LYS A 130 -5.35 18.14 -8.01
N LEU A 131 -6.27 18.40 -8.94
CA LEU A 131 -6.09 18.00 -10.34
C LEU A 131 -4.84 18.69 -10.91
N VAL A 132 -3.90 17.87 -11.41
CA VAL A 132 -2.68 18.36 -12.07
C VAL A 132 -2.85 18.31 -13.59
N TRP A 133 -3.44 17.25 -14.11
CA TRP A 133 -3.56 16.97 -15.53
C TRP A 133 -4.68 15.96 -15.80
N GLU A 134 -5.32 16.07 -16.96
CA GLU A 134 -6.35 15.15 -17.45
C GLU A 134 -6.22 15.00 -18.97
N GLN A 135 -6.49 13.80 -19.49
CA GLN A 135 -6.48 13.49 -20.92
C GLN A 135 -7.26 12.19 -21.18
N ASP A 136 -7.63 11.95 -22.43
CA ASP A 136 -8.42 10.78 -22.84
C ASP A 136 -7.65 9.46 -22.72
N GLU A 137 -6.37 9.45 -23.14
CA GLU A 137 -5.52 8.26 -23.01
C GLU A 137 -5.02 8.09 -21.56
N PRO A 138 -4.94 6.86 -21.03
CA PRO A 138 -4.36 6.61 -19.72
C PRO A 138 -2.97 7.23 -19.57
N ILE A 139 -2.70 7.83 -18.40
CA ILE A 139 -1.38 8.34 -18.05
C ILE A 139 -0.59 7.18 -17.45
N LEU A 140 0.49 6.78 -18.11
CA LEU A 140 1.37 5.71 -17.63
C LEU A 140 2.44 6.24 -16.68
N ASP A 141 2.99 7.42 -16.96
CA ASP A 141 3.92 8.12 -16.08
C ASP A 141 4.02 9.61 -16.45
N VAL A 142 4.52 10.44 -15.53
CA VAL A 142 4.75 11.87 -15.72
C VAL A 142 6.12 12.26 -15.19
N ALA A 143 6.88 13.02 -15.97
CA ALA A 143 8.17 13.57 -15.55
C ALA A 143 8.24 15.08 -15.82
N PHE A 144 9.01 15.79 -15.00
CA PHE A 144 9.18 17.24 -15.10
C PHE A 144 10.63 17.58 -15.46
N ALA A 145 10.80 18.50 -16.41
CA ALA A 145 12.09 19.02 -16.84
C ALA A 145 12.03 20.55 -16.86
N GLY A 146 12.39 21.19 -15.74
CA GLY A 146 12.17 22.62 -15.55
C GLY A 146 10.67 22.95 -15.55
N ASP A 147 10.24 23.81 -16.48
CA ASP A 147 8.83 24.21 -16.67
C ASP A 147 8.04 23.26 -17.60
N ARG A 148 8.71 22.25 -18.15
CA ARG A 148 8.11 21.31 -19.10
C ARG A 148 7.62 20.06 -18.38
N MET A 149 6.39 19.67 -18.69
CA MET A 149 5.79 18.43 -18.22
C MET A 149 5.73 17.44 -19.37
N LEU A 150 6.34 16.27 -19.20
CA LEU A 150 6.28 15.18 -20.15
C LEU A 150 5.30 14.13 -19.64
N VAL A 151 4.36 13.73 -20.49
CA VAL A 151 3.35 12.73 -20.17
C VAL A 151 3.52 11.52 -21.08
N LEU A 152 3.72 10.36 -20.47
CA LEU A 152 3.79 9.07 -21.15
C LEU A 152 2.39 8.44 -21.19
N ALA A 153 1.90 8.17 -22.40
CA ALA A 153 0.65 7.48 -22.68
C ALA A 153 0.91 6.18 -23.47
N PRO A 154 -0.07 5.28 -23.62
CA PRO A 154 0.09 4.04 -24.38
C PRO A 154 0.54 4.22 -25.83
N SER A 155 0.12 5.31 -26.49
CA SER A 155 0.44 5.54 -27.90
C SER A 155 1.63 6.48 -28.11
N GLN A 156 1.93 7.36 -27.16
CA GLN A 156 2.82 8.51 -27.39
C GLN A 156 3.42 9.10 -26.12
N ILE A 157 4.44 9.95 -26.29
CA ILE A 157 4.90 10.91 -25.29
C ILE A 157 4.53 12.31 -25.76
N THR A 158 3.94 13.09 -24.87
CA THR A 158 3.61 14.50 -25.12
C THR A 158 4.40 15.40 -24.18
N VAL A 159 4.74 16.61 -24.64
CA VAL A 159 5.41 17.63 -23.83
C VAL A 159 4.57 18.89 -23.79
N HIS A 160 4.31 19.37 -22.58
CA HIS A 160 3.52 20.55 -22.29
C HIS A 160 4.37 21.60 -21.59
N ASN A 161 4.10 22.88 -21.84
CA ASN A 161 4.69 23.97 -21.06
C ASN A 161 3.72 24.30 -19.91
N GLY A 162 4.19 24.17 -18.67
CA GLY A 162 3.34 24.29 -17.49
C GLY A 162 2.20 23.27 -17.50
N ARG A 163 0.98 23.73 -17.18
CA ARG A 163 -0.24 22.91 -17.13
C ARG A 163 -1.19 23.20 -18.31
N THR A 164 -0.65 23.64 -19.44
CA THR A 164 -1.47 23.94 -20.63
C THR A 164 -1.87 22.66 -21.33
N GLU A 165 -3.16 22.49 -21.67
CA GLU A 165 -3.69 21.27 -22.30
C GLU A 165 -3.10 20.98 -23.69
N ARG A 166 -2.54 21.99 -24.34
CA ARG A 166 -1.98 21.87 -25.69
C ARG A 166 -0.53 21.42 -25.64
N ALA A 167 -0.30 20.18 -26.07
CA ALA A 167 1.05 19.66 -26.28
C ALA A 167 1.84 20.55 -27.26
N VAL A 168 3.02 20.96 -26.83
CA VAL A 168 3.98 21.71 -27.64
C VAL A 168 4.78 20.76 -28.51
N LEU A 169 5.16 19.59 -27.97
CA LEU A 169 5.83 18.52 -28.70
C LEU A 169 5.14 17.18 -28.46
N LYS A 170 5.29 16.26 -29.41
CA LYS A 170 4.71 14.93 -29.36
C LYS A 170 5.57 13.96 -30.15
N TRP A 171 5.69 12.73 -29.64
CA TRP A 171 6.44 11.65 -30.26
C TRP A 171 5.64 10.34 -30.16
N GLY A 172 5.53 9.62 -31.28
CA GLY A 172 4.77 8.39 -31.41
C GLY A 172 4.33 8.17 -32.87
N PRO A 173 3.61 7.08 -33.18
CA PRO A 173 3.15 6.05 -32.24
C PRO A 173 4.27 5.09 -31.79
N PHE A 174 4.10 4.45 -30.63
CA PHE A 174 4.95 3.32 -30.24
C PHE A 174 4.71 2.07 -31.09
N ALA A 175 5.76 1.30 -31.34
CA ALA A 175 5.72 0.04 -32.08
C ALA A 175 6.41 -1.09 -31.28
N PRO A 176 5.77 -1.67 -30.25
CA PRO A 176 6.36 -2.69 -29.36
C PRO A 176 6.58 -4.07 -30.01
N GLY A 177 6.09 -4.29 -31.23
CA GLY A 177 6.19 -5.58 -31.93
C GLY A 177 5.34 -6.72 -31.34
N ARG A 178 4.62 -6.45 -30.24
CA ARG A 178 3.68 -7.35 -29.55
C ARG A 178 2.48 -6.55 -29.06
N PRO A 179 1.29 -7.16 -28.90
CA PRO A 179 0.16 -6.49 -28.26
C PRO A 179 0.51 -6.04 -26.85
N TRP A 180 0.04 -4.86 -26.44
CA TRP A 180 0.22 -4.39 -25.08
C TRP A 180 -0.41 -5.36 -24.06
N PRO A 181 0.20 -5.53 -22.87
CA PRO A 181 -0.46 -6.25 -21.79
C PRO A 181 -1.73 -5.51 -21.35
N ARG A 182 -2.66 -6.25 -20.73
CA ARG A 182 -3.94 -5.70 -20.26
C ARG A 182 -3.76 -4.57 -19.24
N ASP A 183 -2.74 -4.67 -18.40
CA ASP A 183 -2.38 -3.68 -17.40
C ASP A 183 -1.01 -3.07 -17.76
N LEU A 184 -1.06 -2.12 -18.69
CA LEU A 184 0.12 -1.46 -19.21
C LEU A 184 0.69 -0.50 -18.16
N ARG A 185 1.96 -0.69 -17.84
CA ARG A 185 2.75 0.24 -17.03
C ARG A 185 3.82 0.88 -17.88
N GLY A 186 4.12 2.14 -17.59
CA GLY A 186 5.25 2.85 -18.18
C GLY A 186 6.11 3.47 -17.08
N ARG A 187 7.34 3.81 -17.43
CA ARG A 187 8.20 4.66 -16.62
C ARG A 187 8.92 5.67 -17.48
N LEU A 188 8.84 6.93 -17.11
CA LEU A 188 9.47 8.05 -17.78
C LEU A 188 10.57 8.61 -16.88
N ARG A 189 11.77 8.80 -17.44
CA ARG A 189 12.91 9.41 -16.76
C ARG A 189 13.40 10.58 -17.56
N VAL A 190 13.66 11.69 -16.86
CA VAL A 190 14.24 12.88 -17.44
C VAL A 190 15.44 13.30 -16.61
N ASN A 191 16.59 13.47 -17.26
CA ASN A 191 17.81 13.95 -16.64
C ASN A 191 18.44 15.01 -17.55
N GLY A 192 18.28 16.28 -17.16
CA GLY A 192 18.50 17.41 -18.06
C GLY A 192 17.58 17.28 -19.28
N ASP A 193 18.17 17.33 -20.47
CA ASP A 193 17.43 17.14 -21.73
C ASP A 193 17.20 15.68 -22.11
N ARG A 194 17.91 14.74 -21.46
CA ARG A 194 17.82 13.31 -21.80
C ARG A 194 16.51 12.73 -21.31
N VAL A 195 15.77 12.13 -22.24
CA VAL A 195 14.52 11.42 -21.98
C VAL A 195 14.73 9.92 -22.16
N GLN A 196 14.26 9.14 -21.20
CA GLN A 196 14.14 7.70 -21.33
C GLN A 196 12.73 7.26 -20.97
N ALA A 197 12.13 6.40 -21.79
CA ALA A 197 10.87 5.75 -21.48
C ALA A 197 11.03 4.23 -21.48
N PHE A 198 10.54 3.59 -20.44
CA PHE A 198 10.48 2.16 -20.27
C PHE A 198 9.03 1.72 -20.40
N LEU A 199 8.78 0.83 -21.35
CA LEU A 199 7.49 0.19 -21.61
C LEU A 199 7.73 -1.32 -21.66
N PRO A 200 6.68 -2.16 -21.56
CA PRO A 200 6.79 -3.59 -21.80
C PRO A 200 7.51 -3.87 -23.12
N TRP A 201 8.63 -4.60 -23.03
CA TRP A 201 9.47 -5.01 -24.15
C TRP A 201 10.06 -3.88 -25.00
N LEU A 202 9.98 -2.63 -24.58
CA LEU A 202 10.40 -1.47 -25.38
C LEU A 202 11.09 -0.44 -24.48
N VAL A 203 12.29 -0.02 -24.88
CA VAL A 203 12.98 1.11 -24.25
C VAL A 203 13.26 2.17 -25.28
N CYS A 204 12.86 3.40 -24.97
CA CYS A 204 13.05 4.58 -25.80
C CYS A 204 14.06 5.51 -25.14
N ASN A 205 15.03 6.01 -25.92
CA ASN A 205 16.02 6.96 -25.46
C ASN A 205 16.09 8.15 -26.43
N GLY A 206 16.31 9.35 -25.90
CA GLY A 206 16.54 10.53 -26.73
C GLY A 206 16.56 11.83 -25.95
N SER A 207 16.10 12.91 -26.59
CA SER A 207 16.12 14.27 -26.05
C SER A 207 14.75 14.95 -26.19
N ALA A 208 14.43 15.86 -25.26
CA ALA A 208 13.27 16.76 -25.36
C ALA A 208 13.62 18.16 -25.90
N THR A 209 14.90 18.48 -26.09
CA THR A 209 15.39 19.82 -26.48
C THR A 209 16.36 19.72 -27.67
N PRO A 210 16.22 20.55 -28.72
CA PRO A 210 15.15 21.53 -28.96
C PRO A 210 13.82 20.90 -29.43
N ALA A 211 13.85 19.61 -29.81
CA ALA A 211 12.69 18.84 -30.24
C ALA A 211 12.64 17.50 -29.49
N LEU A 212 11.46 16.87 -29.43
CA LEU A 212 11.27 15.56 -28.83
C LEU A 212 11.60 14.49 -29.87
N VAL A 213 12.82 13.94 -29.77
CA VAL A 213 13.33 12.92 -30.69
C VAL A 213 13.74 11.72 -29.87
N LEU A 214 13.06 10.60 -30.08
CA LEU A 214 13.33 9.34 -29.40
C LEU A 214 13.65 8.23 -30.40
N GLN A 215 14.52 7.33 -29.96
CA GLN A 215 14.84 6.06 -30.63
C GLN A 215 14.41 4.93 -29.70
N CYS A 216 13.50 4.08 -30.18
CA CYS A 216 12.99 2.97 -29.41
C CYS A 216 13.52 1.65 -29.97
N ALA A 217 13.92 0.76 -29.07
CA ALA A 217 14.39 -0.58 -29.41
C ALA A 217 13.70 -1.62 -28.51
N PRO A 218 13.42 -2.83 -29.03
CA PRO A 218 12.98 -3.94 -28.20
C PRO A 218 13.97 -4.21 -27.06
N SER A 219 13.48 -4.37 -25.84
CA SER A 219 14.33 -4.55 -24.67
C SER A 219 13.60 -5.23 -23.52
N GLU A 220 14.27 -6.22 -22.92
CA GLU A 220 13.89 -6.84 -21.64
C GLU A 220 14.85 -6.43 -20.52
N ALA A 221 15.64 -5.38 -20.74
CA ALA A 221 16.60 -4.89 -19.76
C ALA A 221 15.87 -4.43 -18.48
N PRO A 222 16.56 -4.53 -17.32
CA PRO A 222 16.00 -4.03 -16.06
C PRO A 222 15.59 -2.56 -16.18
N TRP A 223 14.44 -2.22 -15.62
CA TRP A 223 13.97 -0.85 -15.55
C TRP A 223 14.76 -0.09 -14.50
N VAL A 224 15.03 1.19 -14.78
CA VAL A 224 15.71 2.05 -13.82
C VAL A 224 14.67 2.64 -12.88
N LEU A 225 14.77 2.31 -11.60
CA LEU A 225 14.00 2.93 -10.53
C LEU A 225 14.85 3.99 -9.82
N GLU A 226 14.32 5.21 -9.77
CA GLU A 226 14.98 6.36 -9.16
C GLU A 226 14.08 6.90 -8.04
N SER A 227 14.71 7.28 -6.92
CA SER A 227 14.06 7.99 -5.83
C SER A 227 14.57 9.43 -5.79
N GLY A 228 13.85 10.33 -5.12
CA GLY A 228 14.15 11.77 -5.08
C GLY A 228 15.53 12.14 -4.53
N ASN A 229 16.24 11.21 -3.89
CA ASN A 229 17.65 11.33 -3.48
C ASN A 229 18.65 10.93 -4.59
N HIS A 230 18.18 10.74 -5.83
CA HIS A 230 18.94 10.24 -6.98
C HIS A 230 19.53 8.84 -6.82
N ALA A 231 19.08 8.08 -5.81
CA ALA A 231 19.46 6.68 -5.68
C ALA A 231 18.86 5.88 -6.84
N ILE A 232 19.68 4.99 -7.40
CA ILE A 232 19.30 4.14 -8.54
C ILE A 232 19.19 2.67 -8.11
N LEU A 233 18.09 2.05 -8.50
CA LEU A 233 17.85 0.61 -8.41
C LEU A 233 17.40 0.08 -9.78
N LEU A 234 18.15 -0.83 -10.37
CA LEU A 234 17.72 -1.54 -11.56
C LEU A 234 16.82 -2.71 -11.14
N ALA A 235 15.65 -2.86 -11.76
CA ALA A 235 14.70 -3.90 -11.40
C ALA A 235 14.12 -4.61 -12.63
N ASN A 236 14.12 -5.94 -12.63
CA ASN A 236 13.57 -6.73 -13.72
C ASN A 236 12.04 -6.69 -13.71
N PHE A 237 11.43 -6.25 -14.80
CA PHE A 237 9.99 -6.09 -14.92
C PHE A 237 9.33 -7.27 -15.65
N ALA A 238 8.38 -7.92 -14.98
CA ALA A 238 7.57 -8.99 -15.56
C ALA A 238 6.33 -8.40 -16.24
N ALA A 239 6.50 -8.01 -17.51
CA ALA A 239 5.50 -7.31 -18.33
C ALA A 239 4.09 -7.92 -18.31
N ASP A 240 3.97 -9.25 -18.41
CA ASP A 240 2.68 -9.94 -18.51
C ASP A 240 1.85 -9.90 -17.21
N ARG A 241 2.47 -9.56 -16.09
CA ARG A 241 1.87 -9.60 -14.75
C ARG A 241 1.99 -8.28 -13.99
N ASN A 242 2.56 -7.25 -14.60
CA ASN A 242 2.70 -5.90 -14.06
C ASN A 242 3.38 -5.81 -12.68
N TYR A 243 4.52 -6.49 -12.47
CA TYR A 243 5.29 -6.41 -11.22
C TYR A 243 6.80 -6.57 -11.49
N PHE A 244 7.64 -6.20 -10.53
CA PHE A 244 9.07 -6.45 -10.57
C PHE A 244 9.38 -7.81 -9.91
N ASP A 245 10.17 -8.64 -10.59
CA ASP A 245 10.33 -10.06 -10.22
C ASP A 245 11.20 -10.31 -8.98
N GLY A 246 11.75 -9.26 -8.38
CA GLY A 246 12.62 -9.33 -7.22
C GLY A 246 14.12 -9.37 -7.56
N ARG A 247 14.51 -9.53 -8.83
CA ARG A 247 15.91 -9.37 -9.24
C ARG A 247 16.22 -7.90 -9.39
N VAL A 248 17.11 -7.40 -8.52
CA VAL A 248 17.49 -6.00 -8.49
C VAL A 248 19.00 -5.82 -8.48
N VAL A 249 19.47 -4.71 -9.05
CA VAL A 249 20.87 -4.29 -8.98
C VAL A 249 20.93 -2.88 -8.41
N ALA A 250 21.57 -2.73 -7.26
CA ALA A 250 21.77 -1.44 -6.63
C ALA A 250 22.82 -0.60 -7.38
N GLN A 251 22.83 0.71 -7.14
CA GLN A 251 23.76 1.65 -7.77
C GLN A 251 25.25 1.30 -7.63
N ASN A 252 25.64 0.61 -6.55
CA ASN A 252 27.00 0.11 -6.33
C ASN A 252 27.33 -1.17 -7.14
N GLY A 253 26.43 -1.62 -8.03
CA GLY A 253 26.57 -2.84 -8.81
C GLY A 253 26.20 -4.12 -8.07
N SER A 254 25.83 -4.06 -6.79
CA SER A 254 25.45 -5.26 -6.04
C SER A 254 24.09 -5.79 -6.51
N SER A 255 24.07 -7.05 -6.94
CA SER A 255 22.85 -7.76 -7.31
C SER A 255 22.23 -8.42 -6.08
N ARG A 256 20.90 -8.32 -5.95
CA ARG A 256 20.13 -8.95 -4.87
C ARG A 256 18.86 -9.58 -5.42
N SER A 257 18.40 -10.61 -4.74
CA SER A 257 17.09 -11.19 -4.93
C SER A 257 16.23 -10.83 -3.72
N VAL A 258 15.10 -10.18 -3.95
CA VAL A 258 14.12 -9.78 -2.93
C VAL A 258 12.75 -10.36 -3.27
N ALA A 259 11.77 -10.20 -2.38
CA ALA A 259 10.40 -10.56 -2.71
C ALA A 259 9.91 -9.74 -3.92
N PRO A 260 9.05 -10.30 -4.78
CA PRO A 260 8.36 -9.55 -5.83
C PRO A 260 7.68 -8.29 -5.29
N PHE A 261 7.74 -7.19 -6.04
CA PHE A 261 7.23 -5.89 -5.61
C PHE A 261 6.65 -5.10 -6.79
N TYR A 262 5.85 -4.08 -6.51
CA TYR A 262 5.24 -3.20 -7.52
C TYR A 262 5.86 -1.82 -7.55
N SER A 263 6.46 -1.37 -6.45
CA SER A 263 6.97 -0.02 -6.28
C SER A 263 8.21 -0.04 -5.39
N ALA A 264 9.08 0.94 -5.61
CA ALA A 264 10.29 1.11 -4.83
C ALA A 264 10.52 2.60 -4.57
N VAL A 265 10.94 2.92 -3.36
CA VAL A 265 11.39 4.27 -2.97
C VAL A 265 12.64 4.13 -2.10
N ALA A 266 13.55 5.07 -2.23
CA ALA A 266 14.74 5.12 -1.41
C ALA A 266 14.57 6.17 -0.31
N VAL A 267 14.98 5.82 0.90
CA VAL A 267 14.98 6.66 2.10
C VAL A 267 16.42 6.83 2.55
N ASP A 268 16.81 8.08 2.82
CA ASP A 268 18.12 8.38 3.39
C ASP A 268 18.09 8.16 4.90
N GLU A 269 19.01 7.35 5.39
CA GLU A 269 19.22 7.08 6.81
C GLU A 269 20.65 7.47 7.20
N PRO A 270 20.90 7.80 8.48
CA PRO A 270 22.26 7.99 8.97
C PRO A 270 23.10 6.71 8.72
N GLY A 271 23.99 6.77 7.72
CA GLY A 271 24.86 5.64 7.35
C GLY A 271 24.54 5.00 6.00
N GLY A 272 23.52 5.43 5.26
CA GLY A 272 23.29 4.95 3.90
C GLY A 272 21.89 5.20 3.35
N THR A 273 21.63 4.61 2.18
CA THR A 273 20.32 4.64 1.53
C THR A 273 19.63 3.30 1.68
N THR A 274 18.43 3.31 2.24
CA THR A 274 17.58 2.12 2.40
C THR A 274 16.46 2.13 1.36
N TRP A 275 16.27 1.01 0.66
CA TRP A 275 15.17 0.86 -0.31
C TRP A 275 13.97 0.20 0.36
N LEU A 276 12.81 0.88 0.29
CA LEU A 276 11.51 0.34 0.66
C LEU A 276 10.82 -0.18 -0.60
N LEU A 277 10.36 -1.44 -0.54
CA LEU A 277 9.72 -2.15 -1.64
C LEU A 277 8.30 -2.57 -1.22
N ALA A 278 7.32 -2.36 -2.09
CA ALA A 278 5.92 -2.72 -1.86
C ALA A 278 5.27 -3.22 -3.15
#